data_AF-A0A2Z4ZY94-F1
#
_entry.id   AF-A0A2Z4ZY94-F1
#
_cell.length_a   1.000
_cell.length_b   1.000
_cell.length_c   1.000
_cell.angle_alpha   90.00
_cell.angle_beta   90.00
_cell.angle_gamma   90.00
#
_symmetry.space_group_name_H-M   'P 1'
#
loop_
_entity.id
_entity.type
_entity.pdbx_description
1 polymer ?
#
loop_
_entity_poly.entity_id
_entity_poly.type
_entity_poly.pdbx_seq_one_letter_code
_entity_poly.pdbx_strand_id
1 'polypeptide(L)' 'MKERRVFSREFKHRAASMVIDDNCSVQEVCASLDISATALRRWVDQVRKEQKGQPVQGTKAITEDQRQIQDLKAKIKR' A
#
# COMPACT_ATOMS: atom_id res chain seq x y z
N MET A 1 2.62 22.90 12.70
CA MET A 1 2.63 21.44 12.50
C MET A 1 2.48 21.16 11.01
N LYS A 2 3.27 20.25 10.43
CA LYS A 2 3.08 19.84 9.02
C LYS A 2 1.90 18.88 8.99
N GLU A 3 0.82 19.23 8.29
CA GLU A 3 -0.36 18.36 8.19
C GLU A 3 0.02 17.01 7.60
N ARG A 4 -0.47 15.93 8.21
CA ARG A 4 -0.25 14.58 7.69
C ARG A 4 -1.07 14.42 6.43
N ARG A 5 -0.41 14.38 5.27
CA ARG A 5 -1.06 14.00 4.01
C ARG A 5 -1.66 12.61 4.14
N VAL A 6 -2.96 12.49 3.91
CA VAL A 6 -3.69 11.23 3.89
C VAL A 6 -3.90 10.83 2.45
N PHE A 7 -3.30 9.70 2.05
CA PHE A 7 -3.48 9.14 0.71
C PHE A 7 -4.56 8.07 0.70
N SER A 8 -5.37 8.06 -0.36
CA SER A 8 -6.35 7.00 -0.60
C SER A 8 -5.65 5.66 -0.82
N ARG A 9 -6.38 4.56 -0.63
CA ARG A 9 -5.83 3.20 -0.79
C ARG A 9 -5.48 2.93 -2.25
N GLU A 10 -6.36 3.35 -3.16
CA GLU A 10 -6.16 3.26 -4.60
C GLU A 10 -4.90 4.00 -5.04
N PHE A 11 -4.65 5.20 -4.48
CA PHE A 11 -3.45 5.97 -4.75
C PHE A 11 -2.18 5.21 -4.28
N LYS A 12 -2.21 4.66 -3.07
CA LYS A 12 -1.08 3.87 -2.54
C LYS A 12 -0.81 2.62 -3.38
N HIS A 13 -1.88 1.94 -3.80
CA HIS A 13 -1.79 0.76 -4.65
C HIS A 13 -1.16 1.13 -6.00
N ARG A 14 -1.67 2.16 -6.68
CA ARG A 14 -1.13 2.63 -7.96
C ARG A 14 0.35 3.01 -7.86
N ALA A 15 0.72 3.78 -6.85
CA ALA A 15 2.11 4.19 -6.64
C ALA A 15 3.03 2.99 -6.37
N ALA A 16 2.57 1.99 -5.61
CA ALA A 16 3.32 0.76 -5.38
C ALA A 16 3.41 -0.12 -6.64
N SER A 17 2.32 -0.23 -7.42
CA SER A 17 2.27 -0.97 -8.68
C SER A 17 3.26 -0.41 -9.70
N MET A 18 3.42 0.91 -9.81
CA MET A 18 4.43 1.50 -10.71
C MET A 18 5.85 1.04 -10.39
N VAL A 19 6.18 0.79 -9.11
CA VAL A 19 7.51 0.30 -8.72
C VAL A 19 7.63 -1.22 -8.91
N ILE A 20 6.53 -1.96 -8.75
CA ILE A 20 6.53 -3.43 -8.77
C ILE A 20 6.36 -4.00 -10.18
N ASP A 21 5.43 -3.43 -10.95
CA ASP A 21 4.95 -3.91 -12.24
C ASP A 21 5.65 -3.16 -13.38
N ASP A 22 5.63 -1.83 -13.36
CA ASP A 22 6.32 -0.99 -14.35
C ASP A 22 7.84 -0.85 -14.07
N ASN A 23 8.36 -1.53 -13.05
CA ASN A 23 9.77 -1.54 -12.63
C ASN A 23 10.41 -0.12 -12.51
N CYS A 24 9.60 0.90 -12.20
CA CYS A 24 10.06 2.27 -12.03
C CYS A 24 10.88 2.42 -10.75
N SER A 25 11.85 3.34 -10.74
CA SER A 25 12.60 3.63 -9.52
C SER A 25 11.72 4.33 -8.47
N VAL A 26 11.91 3.98 -7.20
CA VAL A 26 11.26 4.66 -6.06
C VAL A 26 11.48 6.18 -6.14
N GLN A 27 12.65 6.63 -6.60
CA GLN A 27 12.95 8.06 -6.73
C GLN A 27 12.10 8.73 -7.81
N GLU A 28 11.93 8.10 -8.97
CA GLU A 28 11.15 8.63 -10.09
C GLU A 28 9.66 8.72 -9.74
N VAL A 29 9.12 7.69 -9.09
CA VAL A 29 7.73 7.68 -8.62
C VAL A 29 7.53 8.74 -7.53
N CYS A 30 8.49 8.90 -6.62
CA CYS A 30 8.46 9.94 -5.60
C CYS A 30 8.46 11.35 -6.20
N ALA A 31 9.29 11.60 -7.20
CA ALA A 31 9.36 12.89 -7.88
C ALA A 31 8.08 13.18 -8.68
N SER A 32 7.51 12.16 -9.33
CA SER A 32 6.31 12.31 -10.16
C SER A 32 5.04 12.52 -9.34
N LEU A 33 4.92 11.86 -8.18
CA LEU A 33 3.71 11.86 -7.35
C LEU A 33 3.81 12.76 -6.11
N ASP A 34 4.90 13.50 -5.95
CA ASP A 34 5.23 14.33 -4.76
C ASP A 34 5.03 13.54 -3.44
N ILE A 35 5.60 12.33 -3.38
CA ILE A 35 5.52 11.46 -2.19
C ILE A 35 6.89 11.20 -1.58
N SER A 36 6.93 11.00 -0.26
CA SER A 36 8.18 10.68 0.42
C SER A 36 8.64 9.25 0.12
N ALA A 37 9.94 9.08 -0.14
CA ALA A 37 10.55 7.78 -0.42
C ALA A 37 10.29 6.74 0.67
N THR A 38 10.31 7.18 1.94
CA THR A 38 10.00 6.32 3.08
C THR A 38 8.56 5.81 3.04
N ALA A 39 7.59 6.65 2.67
CA ALA A 39 6.19 6.22 2.57
C ALA A 39 6.01 5.23 1.41
N LEU A 40 6.55 5.56 0.23
CA LEU A 40 6.46 4.70 -0.95
C LEU A 40 7.07 3.33 -0.69
N ARG A 41 8.28 3.27 -0.11
CA ARG A 41 8.96 2.00 0.19
C ARG A 41 8.16 1.11 1.14
N ARG A 42 7.45 1.71 2.12
CA ARG A 42 6.55 0.96 3.01
C ARG A 42 5.33 0.43 2.26
N TRP A 43 4.75 1.21 1.36
CA TRP A 43 3.61 0.74 0.55
C TRP A 43 4.01 -0.37 -0.41
N VAL A 44 5.18 -0.27 -1.05
CA VAL A 44 5.73 -1.32 -1.92
C VAL A 44 5.95 -2.62 -1.15
N ASP A 45 6.58 -2.56 0.03
CA ASP A 45 6.78 -3.74 0.87
C ASP A 45 5.45 -4.37 1.31
N GLN A 46 4.46 -3.54 1.67
CA GLN A 46 3.13 -4.00 2.03
C GLN A 46 2.44 -4.67 0.83
N VAL A 47 2.39 -4.04 -0.34
CA VAL A 47 1.74 -4.61 -1.53
C VAL A 47 2.41 -5.92 -1.97
N ARG A 48 3.73 -6.02 -1.89
CA ARG A 48 4.45 -7.28 -2.17
C ARG A 48 4.07 -8.41 -1.21
N LYS A 49 3.86 -8.10 0.08
CA LYS A 49 3.38 -9.08 1.06
C LYS A 49 1.93 -9.48 0.79
N GLU A 50 1.08 -8.50 0.49
CA GLU A 50 -0.32 -8.72 0.17
C GLU A 50 -0.48 -9.59 -1.09
N GLN A 51 0.31 -9.36 -2.14
CA GLN A 51 0.34 -10.22 -3.35
C GLN A 51 0.78 -11.66 -3.08
N LYS A 52 1.58 -11.88 -2.04
CA LYS A 52 1.98 -13.22 -1.58
C LYS A 52 0.96 -13.85 -0.64
N GLY A 53 -0.22 -13.25 -0.49
CA GLY A 53 -1.25 -13.69 0.44
C GLY A 53 -0.89 -13.50 1.92
N GLN A 54 0.19 -12.76 2.24
CA GLN A 54 0.61 -12.50 3.60
C GLN A 54 -0.11 -11.26 4.14
N PRO A 55 -1.03 -11.40 5.11
CA PRO A 55 -1.72 -10.25 5.69
C PRO A 55 -0.76 -9.51 6.61
N VAL A 56 -0.61 -8.21 6.41
CA VAL A 56 0.12 -7.38 7.38
C VAL A 56 -0.82 -7.11 8.57
N GLN A 57 -0.63 -7.86 9.66
CA GLN A 57 -1.41 -7.69 10.90
C GLN A 57 -1.29 -6.26 11.43
N GLY A 58 -2.42 -5.69 11.89
CA GLY A 58 -2.44 -4.35 12.49
C GLY A 58 -2.38 -3.18 11.50
N THR A 59 -2.37 -3.43 10.18
CA THR A 59 -2.43 -2.37 9.16
C THR A 59 -3.61 -2.56 8.21
N LYS A 60 -4.18 -1.44 7.75
CA LYS A 60 -5.26 -1.45 6.76
C LYS A 60 -4.69 -1.93 5.43
N ALA A 61 -5.33 -2.94 4.85
CA ALA A 61 -4.93 -3.47 3.54
C ALA A 61 -4.92 -2.38 2.45
N ILE A 62 -3.91 -2.44 1.57
CA ILE A 62 -3.80 -1.55 0.39
C ILE A 62 -4.53 -2.19 -0.79
N THR A 63 -4.35 -3.49 -1.03
CA THR A 63 -5.09 -4.24 -2.06
C THR A 63 -6.53 -4.57 -1.64
N GLU A 64 -7.39 -4.65 -2.65
CA GLU A 64 -8.81 -5.01 -2.49
C GLU A 64 -9.00 -6.43 -1.95
N ASP A 65 -8.25 -7.39 -2.49
CA ASP A 65 -8.29 -8.79 -2.08
C ASP A 65 -7.98 -8.95 -0.58
N GLN A 66 -6.86 -8.38 -0.12
CA GLN A 66 -6.48 -8.44 1.28
C GLN A 66 -7.46 -7.67 2.18
N ARG A 67 -8.14 -6.64 1.66
CA ARG A 67 -9.20 -5.94 2.38
C ARG A 67 -10.40 -6.83 2.62
N GLN A 68 -10.85 -7.56 1.60
CA GLN A 68 -11.96 -8.50 1.73
C GLN A 68 -11.62 -9.60 2.75
N ILE A 69 -10.38 -10.12 2.72
CA ILE A 69 -9.91 -11.10 3.70
C ILE A 69 -9.96 -10.53 5.13
N GLN A 70 -9.54 -9.28 5.34
CA GLN A 70 -9.62 -8.64 6.67
C GLN A 70 -11.06 -8.43 7.14
N ASP A 71 -11.97 -7.98 6.27
CA ASP A 71 -13.39 -7.79 6.59
C ASP A 71 -14.08 -9.11 6.96
N LEU A 72 -13.83 -10.15 6.16
CA LEU A 72 -14.36 -11.49 6.41
C LEU A 72 -13.84 -12.06 7.73
N LYS A 73 -12.53 -11.92 8.02
CA LYS A 73 -11.94 -12.32 9.31
C LYS A 73 -12.54 -11.56 10.49
N ALA A 74 -12.86 -10.27 10.33
CA ALA A 74 -13.49 -9.47 11.37
C ALA A 74 -14.94 -9.90 11.65
N LYS A 75 -15.69 -10.28 10.60
CA LYS A 75 -17.06 -10.83 10.73
C LYS A 75 -17.10 -12.17 11.46
N ILE A 76 -16.14 -13.06 11.20
CA ILE A 76 -16.06 -14.38 11.86
C ILE A 76 -15.65 -14.27 13.34
N LYS A 77 -14.86 -13.26 13.69
CA LYS A 77 -14.41 -13.04 15.08
C LYS A 77 -15.50 -12.41 15.97
N ARG A 78 -16.65 -12.05 15.39
CA ARG A 78 -17.79 -11.45 16.09
C ARG A 78 -18.74 -12.54 16.58
#